data_AF-A0A936WM08-F1
#
_entry.id   AF-A0A936WM08-F1
#
_cell.length_a   1.000
_cell.length_b   1.000
_cell.length_c   1.000
_cell.angle_alpha   90.00
_cell.angle_beta   90.00
_cell.angle_gamma   90.00
#
_symmetry.space_group_name_H-M   'P 1'
#
loop_
_entity.id
_entity.type
_entity.pdbx_description
1 polymer ?
#
loop_
_entity_poly.entity_id
_entity_poly.type
_entity_poly.pdbx_seq_one_letter_code
_entity_poly.pdbx_strand_id
1 'polypeptide(L)'
;MRRSACLIFLFVEALAHGQGFNTRYDDLGHGLQQTAFGIECTVDGWVVVSGSDDLDSIGPGVWFTHASTVLRRLDEVGNTIWEKRAWRAGHGVLPGWANCSDTIPGGGYVVGGASEDTLGNDEVYLMRFDVNGDTLWTRVFGDPNLNYYYIGRQVKRTPDGGFVIAGDTDQNGSVDGFVLRTDATGNEVWRQFFGFSSTLLDGFLSVDLGPAGSYYGSGTSETTPLNGDHYVARINSVGGLMWQRRWGGPYSEGATQLMTLNDGQPLIISGCSFATGNTAMRPYLAKLDSADGSIIWEKQYGAIFNSTTFFAGKEAPNGDLIAAGVSYANSGINNAQQGLLLRTTSTGDSLWMFNYYYQDDVITTGQGRFYDVLPTPDGGFIAAGAAYNPVGMGYPAGYSQDTWVVKVDGLGCIVPGCNSVGITEQATNLLDAFSIYPNPAHDNATMQLSLPPSVSGALEITLVAMDGRVVHQERLAGGSTSLTLSLAHLSPGIYYVHIAQGGKWLTGGKLVVE
;
A
#
# COMPACT_ATOMS: atom_id res chain seq x y z
N MET A 1 18.37 -28.26 47.17
CA MET A 1 18.37 -26.79 47.07
C MET A 1 18.81 -26.39 45.67
N ARG A 2 17.87 -25.98 44.82
CA ARG A 2 18.12 -25.53 43.45
C ARG A 2 18.64 -24.09 43.48
N ARG A 3 19.75 -23.82 42.79
CA ARG A 3 20.22 -22.45 42.49
C ARG A 3 19.55 -21.99 41.19
N SER A 4 18.82 -20.89 41.28
CA SER A 4 18.23 -20.18 40.15
C SER A 4 19.32 -19.51 39.32
N ALA A 5 19.36 -19.78 38.02
CA ALA A 5 20.07 -18.95 37.05
C ALA A 5 19.03 -18.03 36.41
N CYS A 6 19.11 -16.75 36.73
CA CYS A 6 18.32 -15.70 36.12
C CYS A 6 18.97 -15.37 34.77
N LEU A 7 18.35 -15.76 33.65
CA LEU A 7 18.73 -15.25 32.33
C LEU A 7 18.12 -13.85 32.18
N ILE A 8 18.96 -12.84 32.31
CA ILE A 8 18.64 -11.47 31.90
C ILE A 8 18.77 -11.44 30.37
N PHE A 9 17.64 -11.41 29.67
CA PHE A 9 17.61 -11.03 28.27
C PHE A 9 17.83 -9.51 28.20
N LEU A 10 19.06 -9.11 27.92
CA LEU A 10 19.36 -7.77 27.42
C LEU A 10 18.78 -7.67 26.01
N PHE A 11 17.63 -7.02 25.89
CA PHE A 11 17.19 -6.47 24.60
C PHE A 11 18.21 -5.40 24.21
N VAL A 12 19.16 -5.78 23.35
CA VAL A 12 19.83 -4.80 22.50
C VAL A 12 18.79 -4.43 21.46
N GLU A 13 18.17 -3.27 21.60
CA GLU A 13 17.50 -2.61 20.48
C GLU A 13 18.56 -2.39 19.41
N ALA A 14 18.66 -3.34 18.48
CA ALA A 14 19.27 -3.07 17.20
C ALA A 14 18.36 -2.07 16.50
N LEU A 15 18.70 -0.78 16.59
CA LEU A 15 18.26 0.25 15.65
C LEU A 15 18.86 -0.08 14.27
N ALA A 16 18.50 -1.23 13.71
CA ALA A 16 18.53 -1.42 12.28
C ALA A 16 17.37 -0.58 11.76
N HIS A 17 17.63 0.69 11.45
CA HIS A 17 16.74 1.46 10.60
C HIS A 17 16.68 0.69 9.28
N GLY A 18 15.68 -0.17 9.11
CA GLY A 18 15.53 -0.89 7.86
C GLY A 18 15.41 0.14 6.75
N GLN A 19 16.29 0.02 5.78
CA GLN A 19 16.38 0.96 4.69
C GLN A 19 15.07 0.90 3.89
N GLY A 20 14.40 2.04 3.74
CA GLY A 20 13.27 2.13 2.83
C GLY A 20 13.74 2.00 1.38
N PHE A 21 12.84 1.57 0.52
CA PHE A 21 13.09 1.44 -0.92
C PHE A 21 11.84 1.78 -1.71
N ASN A 22 12.03 2.07 -2.99
CA ASN A 22 10.97 2.42 -3.93
C ASN A 22 11.35 1.77 -5.27
N THR A 23 10.71 0.66 -5.60
CA THR A 23 11.14 -0.20 -6.71
C THR A 23 9.96 -0.63 -7.57
N ARG A 24 10.16 -0.53 -8.89
CA ARG A 24 9.29 -1.10 -9.93
C ARG A 24 9.80 -2.47 -10.35
N TYR A 25 8.89 -3.38 -10.62
CA TYR A 25 9.18 -4.74 -11.06
C TYR A 25 8.35 -5.04 -12.31
N ASP A 26 9.04 -5.32 -13.41
CA ASP A 26 8.45 -5.91 -14.61
C ASP A 26 8.35 -7.41 -14.38
N ASP A 27 7.13 -7.87 -14.11
CA ASP A 27 6.85 -9.28 -13.86
C ASP A 27 6.95 -10.08 -15.17
N LEU A 28 7.77 -11.14 -15.17
CA LEU A 28 8.07 -11.98 -16.34
C LEU A 28 8.81 -11.26 -17.50
N GLY A 29 9.04 -9.94 -17.43
CA GLY A 29 9.81 -9.21 -18.44
C GLY A 29 9.12 -9.06 -19.79
N HIS A 30 7.79 -9.17 -19.82
CA HIS A 30 7.00 -9.18 -21.06
C HIS A 30 6.54 -7.77 -21.47
N GLY A 31 6.71 -6.75 -20.61
CA GLY A 31 6.29 -5.39 -20.90
C GLY A 31 4.76 -5.24 -21.02
N LEU A 32 4.01 -6.03 -20.25
CA LEU A 32 2.54 -6.05 -20.24
C LEU A 32 1.98 -5.49 -18.93
N GLN A 33 0.66 -5.31 -18.84
CA GLN A 33 0.04 -4.66 -17.67
C GLN A 33 0.12 -5.57 -16.44
N GLN A 34 0.76 -5.07 -15.37
CA GLN A 34 0.92 -5.78 -14.10
C GLN A 34 0.41 -4.94 -12.93
N THR A 35 -0.15 -5.59 -11.92
CA THR A 35 -0.61 -4.94 -10.69
C THR A 35 -0.43 -5.87 -9.50
N ALA A 36 0.28 -5.43 -8.47
CA ALA A 36 0.29 -6.12 -7.19
C ALA A 36 -1.01 -5.83 -6.42
N PHE A 37 -1.67 -6.90 -5.97
CA PHE A 37 -2.90 -6.84 -5.17
C PHE A 37 -2.70 -7.38 -3.75
N GLY A 38 -1.62 -8.13 -3.51
CA GLY A 38 -1.27 -8.67 -2.21
C GLY A 38 0.22 -8.52 -1.92
N ILE A 39 0.56 -8.33 -0.65
CA ILE A 39 1.93 -8.47 -0.15
C ILE A 39 1.92 -9.21 1.18
N GLU A 40 2.88 -10.11 1.37
CA GLU A 40 3.03 -10.92 2.58
C GLU A 40 4.41 -10.75 3.21
N CYS A 41 4.44 -10.58 4.53
CA CYS A 41 5.66 -10.62 5.32
C CYS A 41 6.15 -12.06 5.47
N THR A 42 7.47 -12.22 5.50
CA THR A 42 8.12 -13.50 5.76
C THR A 42 9.29 -13.29 6.73
N VAL A 43 10.02 -14.35 7.06
CA VAL A 43 11.14 -14.25 8.02
C VAL A 43 12.29 -13.37 7.52
N ASP A 44 12.52 -13.31 6.20
CA ASP A 44 13.70 -12.69 5.58
C ASP A 44 13.36 -11.83 4.34
N GLY A 45 12.14 -11.28 4.29
CA GLY A 45 11.72 -10.38 3.21
C GLY A 45 10.22 -10.40 2.94
N TRP A 46 9.85 -10.36 1.66
CA TRP A 46 8.47 -10.12 1.22
C TRP A 46 8.06 -11.07 0.09
N VAL A 47 6.77 -11.41 0.00
CA VAL A 47 6.20 -12.00 -1.21
C VAL A 47 5.13 -11.08 -1.74
N VAL A 48 5.25 -10.70 -3.01
CA VAL A 48 4.30 -9.85 -3.71
C VAL A 48 3.46 -10.74 -4.63
N VAL A 49 2.15 -10.52 -4.63
CA VAL A 49 1.19 -11.24 -5.46
C VAL A 49 0.59 -10.27 -6.46
N SER A 50 0.82 -10.56 -7.74
CA SER A 50 0.45 -9.69 -8.85
C SER A 50 -0.41 -10.40 -9.88
N GLY A 51 -1.33 -9.66 -10.50
CA GLY A 51 -1.93 -10.05 -11.76
C GLY A 51 -1.10 -9.49 -12.91
N SER A 52 -0.80 -10.29 -13.92
CA SER A 52 -0.07 -9.89 -15.12
C SER A 52 -0.79 -10.39 -16.36
N ASP A 53 -0.91 -9.53 -17.36
CA ASP A 53 -1.22 -9.99 -18.72
C ASP A 53 -0.04 -10.83 -19.25
N ASP A 54 -0.35 -11.92 -19.94
CA ASP A 54 0.61 -12.83 -20.55
C ASP A 54 0.13 -13.33 -21.92
N LEU A 55 1.05 -13.87 -22.72
CA LEU A 55 0.80 -14.50 -24.02
C LEU A 55 1.18 -15.97 -23.95
N ASP A 56 0.22 -16.86 -24.21
CA ASP A 56 0.49 -18.30 -24.26
C ASP A 56 0.02 -18.91 -25.59
N SER A 57 0.74 -19.96 -26.01
CA SER A 57 0.43 -20.72 -27.22
C SER A 57 -0.39 -21.96 -26.85
N ILE A 58 -1.67 -21.95 -27.20
CA ILE A 58 -2.55 -23.12 -27.05
C ILE A 58 -2.45 -24.10 -28.24
N GLY A 59 -1.52 -23.83 -29.16
CA GLY A 59 -1.22 -24.67 -30.32
C GLY A 59 -0.33 -23.93 -31.32
N PRO A 60 0.35 -24.64 -32.25
CA PRO A 60 1.24 -24.01 -33.22
C PRO A 60 0.55 -22.88 -33.99
N GLY A 61 1.03 -21.64 -33.79
CA GLY A 61 0.50 -20.45 -34.47
C GLY A 61 -0.79 -19.87 -33.88
N VAL A 62 -1.32 -20.43 -32.78
CA VAL A 62 -2.48 -19.90 -32.05
C VAL A 62 -1.99 -19.33 -30.73
N TRP A 63 -2.11 -18.02 -30.59
CA TRP A 63 -1.69 -17.26 -29.42
C TRP A 63 -2.93 -16.68 -28.74
N PHE A 64 -2.94 -16.73 -27.41
CA PHE A 64 -4.01 -16.23 -26.58
C PHE A 64 -3.42 -15.31 -25.52
N THR A 65 -3.89 -14.06 -25.47
CA THR A 65 -3.56 -13.15 -24.37
C THR A 65 -4.45 -13.50 -23.19
N HIS A 66 -3.86 -13.71 -22.02
CA HIS A 66 -4.61 -14.05 -20.83
C HIS A 66 -3.91 -13.56 -19.56
N ALA A 67 -4.68 -13.35 -18.50
CA ALA A 67 -4.13 -13.01 -17.21
C ALA A 67 -3.44 -14.22 -16.55
N SER A 68 -2.38 -13.96 -15.79
CA SER A 68 -1.71 -14.92 -14.91
C SER A 68 -1.49 -14.30 -13.53
N THR A 69 -1.47 -15.15 -12.50
CA THR A 69 -1.02 -14.74 -11.17
C THR A 69 0.48 -14.95 -11.05
N VAL A 70 1.20 -13.94 -10.57
CA VAL A 70 2.65 -13.97 -10.36
C VAL A 70 2.93 -13.81 -8.88
N LEU A 71 3.79 -14.67 -8.34
CA LEU A 71 4.39 -14.51 -7.02
C LEU A 71 5.84 -14.07 -7.21
N ARG A 72 6.20 -12.94 -6.63
CA ARG A 72 7.58 -12.46 -6.59
C ARG A 72 8.09 -12.42 -5.16
N ARG A 73 9.22 -13.08 -4.93
CA ARG A 73 9.94 -13.05 -3.66
C ARG A 73 10.98 -11.96 -3.66
N LEU A 74 10.95 -11.14 -2.63
CA LEU A 74 11.89 -10.06 -2.39
C LEU A 74 12.67 -10.31 -1.09
N ASP A 75 13.94 -9.92 -1.06
CA ASP A 75 14.68 -9.76 0.19
C ASP A 75 14.23 -8.50 0.96
N GLU A 76 14.81 -8.26 2.14
CA GLU A 76 14.45 -7.14 3.01
C GLU A 76 14.66 -5.76 2.38
N VAL A 77 15.55 -5.63 1.38
CA VAL A 77 15.88 -4.37 0.69
C VAL A 77 15.25 -4.26 -0.71
N GLY A 78 14.41 -5.23 -1.11
CA GLY A 78 13.67 -5.20 -2.37
C GLY A 78 14.37 -5.86 -3.55
N ASN A 79 15.44 -6.61 -3.38
CA ASN A 79 15.99 -7.40 -4.50
C ASN A 79 15.14 -8.64 -4.74
N THR A 80 14.93 -8.97 -6.01
CA THR A 80 14.20 -10.20 -6.38
C THR A 80 15.06 -11.43 -6.08
N ILE A 81 14.51 -12.36 -5.30
CA ILE A 81 15.08 -13.68 -5.02
C ILE A 81 14.59 -14.68 -6.05
N TRP A 82 13.27 -14.74 -6.27
CA TRP A 82 12.63 -15.57 -7.27
C TRP A 82 11.32 -14.96 -7.74
N GLU A 83 10.86 -15.43 -8.91
CA GLU A 83 9.57 -15.11 -9.49
C GLU A 83 8.94 -16.40 -10.02
N LYS A 84 7.64 -16.57 -9.80
CA LYS A 84 6.88 -17.77 -10.17
C LYS A 84 5.53 -17.37 -10.76
N ARG A 85 5.17 -18.01 -11.86
CA ARG A 85 3.87 -17.84 -12.52
C ARG A 85 2.93 -19.00 -12.17
N ALA A 86 1.70 -18.67 -11.80
CA ALA A 86 0.59 -19.59 -11.70
C ALA A 86 -0.37 -19.37 -12.87
N TRP A 87 -0.71 -20.48 -13.55
CA TRP A 87 -1.52 -20.47 -14.76
C TRP A 87 -2.40 -21.72 -14.83
N ARG A 88 -3.40 -21.67 -15.71
CA ARG A 88 -4.31 -22.78 -16.02
C ARG A 88 -4.55 -22.81 -17.53
N ALA A 89 -4.34 -23.96 -18.16
CA ALA A 89 -4.49 -24.08 -19.61
C ALA A 89 -5.90 -23.67 -20.07
N GLY A 90 -5.98 -22.81 -21.09
CA GLY A 90 -7.24 -22.32 -21.65
C GLY A 90 -8.03 -21.37 -20.74
N HIS A 91 -7.40 -20.82 -19.69
CA HIS A 91 -8.05 -19.89 -18.77
C HIS A 91 -7.14 -18.70 -18.45
N GLY A 92 -7.73 -17.51 -18.29
CA GLY A 92 -7.13 -16.44 -17.52
C GLY A 92 -7.14 -16.80 -16.03
N VAL A 93 -6.08 -16.44 -15.31
CA VAL A 93 -5.97 -16.63 -13.86
C VAL A 93 -5.61 -15.30 -13.21
N LEU A 94 -6.54 -14.75 -12.45
CA LEU A 94 -6.39 -13.47 -11.76
C LEU A 94 -6.26 -13.72 -10.27
N PRO A 95 -5.30 -13.09 -9.57
CA PRO A 95 -5.42 -12.98 -8.13
C PRO A 95 -6.67 -12.14 -7.81
N GLY A 96 -7.15 -12.27 -6.59
CA GLY A 96 -8.23 -11.44 -6.09
C GLY A 96 -7.84 -9.97 -6.00
N TRP A 97 -8.72 -9.19 -5.39
CA TRP A 97 -8.49 -7.77 -5.15
C TRP A 97 -7.47 -7.53 -4.02
N ALA A 98 -7.42 -6.34 -3.45
CA ALA A 98 -6.61 -5.99 -2.29
C ALA A 98 -6.60 -7.10 -1.21
N ASN A 99 -5.43 -7.39 -0.63
CA ASN A 99 -5.26 -8.39 0.44
C ASN A 99 -5.66 -9.83 0.03
N CYS A 100 -5.55 -10.19 -1.25
CA CYS A 100 -5.98 -11.49 -1.80
C CYS A 100 -5.11 -12.71 -1.45
N SER A 101 -4.16 -12.57 -0.53
CA SER A 101 -3.27 -13.64 -0.09
C SER A 101 -3.25 -13.81 1.43
N ASP A 102 -2.66 -14.92 1.86
CA ASP A 102 -2.29 -15.16 3.26
C ASP A 102 -1.09 -16.13 3.36
N THR A 103 -0.38 -16.06 4.49
CA THR A 103 0.75 -16.95 4.80
C THR A 103 0.29 -18.22 5.53
N ILE A 104 1.02 -19.31 5.33
CA ILE A 104 0.73 -20.59 5.99
C ILE A 104 1.80 -20.89 7.04
N PRO A 105 1.42 -21.11 8.32
CA PRO A 105 2.36 -21.54 9.35
C PRO A 105 3.09 -22.83 8.94
N GLY A 106 4.42 -22.82 9.05
CA GLY A 106 5.26 -23.92 8.58
C GLY A 106 5.68 -23.82 7.10
N GLY A 107 5.14 -22.84 6.35
CA GLY A 107 5.67 -22.42 5.05
C GLY A 107 4.64 -22.33 3.93
N GLY A 108 4.91 -21.40 3.01
CA GLY A 108 4.16 -21.19 1.78
C GLY A 108 2.98 -20.24 1.92
N TYR A 109 2.20 -20.15 0.84
CA TYR A 109 1.20 -19.10 0.64
C TYR A 109 -0.11 -19.67 0.12
N VAL A 110 -1.18 -18.93 0.32
CA VAL A 110 -2.47 -19.12 -0.37
C VAL A 110 -2.86 -17.84 -1.08
N VAL A 111 -3.39 -17.95 -2.28
CA VAL A 111 -3.94 -16.83 -3.06
C VAL A 111 -5.33 -17.22 -3.51
N GLY A 112 -6.30 -16.36 -3.23
CA GLY A 112 -7.66 -16.47 -3.76
C GLY A 112 -7.82 -15.51 -4.93
N GLY A 113 -8.70 -15.85 -5.87
CA GLY A 113 -8.95 -15.04 -7.05
C GLY A 113 -10.02 -15.66 -7.94
N ALA A 114 -9.90 -15.41 -9.24
CA ALA A 114 -10.80 -15.95 -10.24
C ALA A 114 -10.03 -16.60 -11.39
N SER A 115 -10.68 -17.53 -12.07
CA SER A 115 -10.25 -18.02 -13.37
C SER A 115 -11.37 -17.86 -14.39
N GLU A 116 -11.06 -17.34 -15.56
CA GLU A 116 -11.99 -17.10 -16.66
C GLU A 116 -11.62 -18.03 -17.82
N ASP A 117 -12.58 -18.79 -18.34
CA ASP A 117 -12.35 -19.64 -19.53
C ASP A 117 -12.45 -18.86 -20.86
N THR A 118 -12.18 -19.52 -21.98
CA THR A 118 -12.28 -18.88 -23.32
C THR A 118 -13.71 -18.48 -23.74
N LEU A 119 -14.72 -18.83 -22.96
CA LEU A 119 -16.12 -18.51 -23.19
C LEU A 119 -16.62 -17.37 -22.28
N GLY A 120 -15.78 -16.89 -21.35
CA GLY A 120 -16.12 -15.84 -20.38
C GLY A 120 -16.82 -16.38 -19.13
N ASN A 121 -16.66 -17.66 -18.79
CA ASN A 121 -17.17 -18.20 -17.53
C ASN A 121 -16.13 -18.01 -16.42
N ASP A 122 -16.51 -17.27 -15.37
CA ASP A 122 -15.66 -17.08 -14.19
C ASP A 122 -15.95 -18.11 -13.10
N GLU A 123 -14.87 -18.66 -12.54
CA GLU A 123 -14.88 -19.54 -11.37
C GLU A 123 -13.95 -18.97 -10.29
N VAL A 124 -14.28 -19.19 -9.01
CA VAL A 124 -13.32 -18.89 -7.93
C VAL A 124 -12.11 -19.79 -8.10
N TYR A 125 -10.92 -19.20 -8.04
CA TYR A 125 -9.66 -19.94 -8.10
C TYR A 125 -8.86 -19.78 -6.82
N LEU A 126 -8.64 -20.89 -6.13
CA LEU A 126 -7.84 -20.96 -4.91
C LEU A 126 -6.52 -21.68 -5.23
N MET A 127 -5.41 -21.00 -4.97
CA MET A 127 -4.07 -21.47 -5.30
C MET A 127 -3.24 -21.62 -4.04
N ARG A 128 -2.60 -22.78 -3.86
CA ARG A 128 -1.70 -23.06 -2.73
C ARG A 128 -0.27 -23.23 -3.24
N PHE A 129 0.68 -22.57 -2.59
CA PHE A 129 2.09 -22.54 -2.99
C PHE A 129 3.01 -22.96 -1.86
N ASP A 130 4.12 -23.63 -2.15
CA ASP A 130 5.15 -23.86 -1.14
C ASP A 130 5.94 -22.56 -0.81
N VAL A 131 6.95 -22.67 0.06
CA VAL A 131 7.80 -21.54 0.46
C VAL A 131 8.62 -20.94 -0.69
N ASN A 132 8.87 -21.73 -1.75
CA ASN A 132 9.61 -21.32 -2.94
C ASN A 132 8.69 -20.78 -4.06
N GLY A 133 7.39 -20.67 -3.78
CA GLY A 133 6.38 -20.20 -4.73
C GLY A 133 5.94 -21.26 -5.74
N ASP A 134 6.32 -22.53 -5.57
CA ASP A 134 5.88 -23.60 -6.44
C ASP A 134 4.45 -24.03 -6.09
N THR A 135 3.60 -24.17 -7.11
CA THR A 135 2.19 -24.55 -6.93
C THR A 135 2.08 -25.97 -6.38
N LEU A 136 1.48 -26.11 -5.20
CA LEU A 136 1.18 -27.40 -4.57
C LEU A 136 -0.14 -27.97 -5.07
N TRP A 137 -1.17 -27.13 -5.14
CA TRP A 137 -2.47 -27.49 -5.70
C TRP A 137 -3.28 -26.25 -6.03
N THR A 138 -4.27 -26.42 -6.89
CA THR A 138 -5.30 -25.43 -7.15
C THR A 138 -6.70 -26.03 -7.01
N ARG A 139 -7.70 -25.19 -6.73
CA ARG A 139 -9.11 -25.54 -6.62
C ARG A 139 -9.94 -24.52 -7.35
N VAL A 140 -11.01 -25.00 -8.00
CA VAL A 140 -11.97 -24.20 -8.74
C VAL A 140 -13.33 -24.36 -8.06
N PHE A 141 -14.05 -23.25 -7.91
CA PHE A 141 -15.39 -23.28 -7.35
C PHE A 141 -16.32 -22.42 -8.19
N GLY A 142 -17.35 -23.06 -8.74
CA GLY A 142 -18.38 -22.47 -9.57
C GLY A 142 -19.50 -23.49 -9.78
N ASP A 143 -20.40 -23.22 -10.72
CA ASP A 143 -21.36 -24.21 -11.19
C ASP A 143 -21.23 -24.39 -12.71
N PRO A 144 -20.51 -25.41 -13.20
CA PRO A 144 -20.24 -25.58 -14.62
C PRO A 144 -21.49 -25.94 -15.44
N ASN A 145 -22.62 -26.25 -14.79
CA ASN A 145 -23.87 -26.55 -15.47
C ASN A 145 -24.77 -25.32 -15.59
N LEU A 146 -24.43 -24.23 -14.92
CA LEU A 146 -25.19 -22.99 -14.90
C LEU A 146 -24.32 -21.88 -15.51
N ASN A 147 -24.98 -20.93 -16.17
CA ASN A 147 -24.30 -19.81 -16.81
C ASN A 147 -24.18 -18.64 -15.83
N TYR A 148 -23.59 -18.89 -14.66
CA TYR A 148 -23.35 -17.91 -13.60
C TYR A 148 -21.86 -17.70 -13.41
N TYR A 149 -21.46 -16.45 -13.16
CA TYR A 149 -20.08 -16.14 -12.83
C TYR A 149 -19.85 -16.29 -11.32
N TYR A 150 -18.65 -16.68 -10.93
CA TYR A 150 -18.20 -16.68 -9.53
C TYR A 150 -16.82 -16.06 -9.43
N ILE A 151 -16.72 -14.87 -8.82
CA ILE A 151 -15.44 -14.18 -8.67
C ILE A 151 -15.00 -14.22 -7.21
N GLY A 152 -13.87 -14.86 -6.93
CA GLY A 152 -13.20 -14.78 -5.63
C GLY A 152 -12.41 -13.48 -5.51
N ARG A 153 -12.67 -12.69 -4.47
CA ARG A 153 -12.05 -11.37 -4.27
C ARG A 153 -10.95 -11.39 -3.22
N GLN A 154 -11.14 -12.12 -2.13
CA GLN A 154 -10.18 -12.16 -1.03
C GLN A 154 -10.19 -13.53 -0.35
N VAL A 155 -9.05 -13.96 0.19
CA VAL A 155 -8.93 -15.18 0.99
C VAL A 155 -8.29 -14.88 2.35
N LYS A 156 -8.70 -15.63 3.37
CA LYS A 156 -8.01 -15.72 4.67
C LYS A 156 -7.87 -17.16 5.11
N ARG A 157 -6.74 -17.48 5.74
CA ARG A 157 -6.53 -18.75 6.41
C ARG A 157 -7.34 -18.76 7.70
N THR A 158 -7.93 -19.91 8.00
CA THR A 158 -8.68 -20.12 9.24
C THR A 158 -7.82 -20.86 10.28
N PRO A 159 -8.13 -20.75 11.58
CA PRO A 159 -7.31 -21.36 12.64
C PRO A 159 -7.17 -22.88 12.54
N ASP A 160 -8.18 -23.57 12.01
CA ASP A 160 -8.17 -25.03 11.81
C ASP A 160 -7.37 -25.49 10.57
N GLY A 161 -6.77 -24.55 9.83
CA GLY A 161 -5.94 -24.81 8.67
C GLY A 161 -6.66 -24.70 7.32
N GLY A 162 -7.98 -24.58 7.28
CA GLY A 162 -8.74 -24.33 6.05
C GLY A 162 -8.72 -22.87 5.60
N PHE A 163 -9.53 -22.54 4.60
CA PHE A 163 -9.62 -21.17 4.06
C PHE A 163 -11.05 -20.63 4.07
N VAL A 164 -11.18 -19.31 4.10
CA VAL A 164 -12.43 -18.59 3.87
C VAL A 164 -12.21 -17.59 2.74
N ILE A 165 -13.14 -17.53 1.80
CA ILE A 165 -13.09 -16.71 0.59
C ILE A 165 -14.35 -15.87 0.53
N ALA A 166 -14.22 -14.58 0.24
CA ALA A 166 -15.34 -13.71 -0.14
C ALA A 166 -15.33 -13.43 -1.63
N GLY A 167 -16.50 -13.18 -2.18
CA GLY A 167 -16.67 -12.83 -3.58
C GLY A 167 -18.09 -12.44 -3.94
N ASP A 168 -18.36 -12.40 -5.24
CA ASP A 168 -19.66 -12.06 -5.83
C ASP A 168 -20.03 -13.04 -6.96
N THR A 169 -21.33 -13.22 -7.15
CA THR A 169 -21.92 -14.07 -8.21
C THR A 169 -23.28 -13.51 -8.66
N ASP A 170 -23.70 -13.80 -9.88
CA ASP A 170 -25.03 -13.47 -10.43
C ASP A 170 -26.07 -14.60 -10.33
N GLN A 171 -25.81 -15.62 -9.49
CA GLN A 171 -26.65 -16.83 -9.39
C GLN A 171 -28.17 -16.57 -9.25
N ASN A 172 -28.58 -15.46 -8.63
CA ASN A 172 -30.00 -15.16 -8.38
C ASN A 172 -30.59 -14.12 -9.34
N GLY A 173 -29.91 -13.81 -10.45
CA GLY A 173 -30.31 -12.77 -11.42
C GLY A 173 -30.05 -11.33 -10.95
N SER A 174 -29.64 -11.17 -9.69
CA SER A 174 -28.94 -10.01 -9.12
C SER A 174 -27.56 -10.48 -8.68
N VAL A 175 -26.60 -9.56 -8.63
CA VAL A 175 -25.29 -9.86 -8.04
C VAL A 175 -25.46 -9.97 -6.53
N ASP A 176 -25.07 -11.10 -5.95
CA ASP A 176 -25.07 -11.37 -4.51
C ASP A 176 -23.64 -11.68 -4.02
N GLY A 177 -23.34 -11.26 -2.80
CA GLY A 177 -22.08 -11.54 -2.13
C GLY A 177 -22.10 -12.98 -1.63
N PHE A 178 -20.97 -13.66 -1.67
CA PHE A 178 -20.87 -14.99 -1.07
C PHE A 178 -19.67 -15.09 -0.14
N VAL A 179 -19.79 -16.02 0.80
CA VAL A 179 -18.65 -16.54 1.55
C VAL A 179 -18.55 -18.04 1.33
N LEU A 180 -17.35 -18.50 1.00
CA LEU A 180 -17.00 -19.89 0.74
C LEU A 180 -15.96 -20.35 1.77
N ARG A 181 -16.23 -21.46 2.45
CA ARG A 181 -15.35 -22.09 3.43
C ARG A 181 -14.81 -23.40 2.87
N THR A 182 -13.53 -23.66 3.08
CA THR A 182 -12.87 -24.90 2.64
C THR A 182 -12.11 -25.60 3.76
N ASP A 183 -11.85 -26.90 3.65
CA ASP A 183 -10.93 -27.58 4.58
C ASP A 183 -9.46 -27.22 4.29
N ALA A 184 -8.52 -27.74 5.09
CA ALA A 184 -7.09 -27.50 4.92
C ALA A 184 -6.50 -28.02 3.59
N THR A 185 -7.22 -28.90 2.90
CA THR A 185 -6.86 -29.43 1.58
C THR A 185 -7.58 -28.71 0.43
N GLY A 186 -8.33 -27.65 0.76
CA GLY A 186 -9.05 -26.82 -0.19
C GLY A 186 -10.38 -27.41 -0.68
N ASN A 187 -10.95 -28.44 -0.04
CA ASN A 187 -12.29 -28.91 -0.43
C ASN A 187 -13.37 -28.01 0.17
N GLU A 188 -14.43 -27.73 -0.59
CA GLU A 188 -15.56 -26.94 -0.11
C GLU A 188 -16.24 -27.63 1.09
N VAL A 189 -16.42 -26.88 2.17
CA VAL A 189 -17.17 -27.28 3.38
C VAL A 189 -18.57 -26.71 3.33
N TRP A 190 -18.68 -25.41 3.03
CA TRP A 190 -19.95 -24.73 2.81
C TRP A 190 -19.74 -23.45 1.99
N ARG A 191 -20.81 -23.02 1.32
CA ARG A 191 -20.93 -21.70 0.69
C ARG A 191 -22.28 -21.10 1.05
N GLN A 192 -22.30 -19.80 1.32
CA GLN A 192 -23.52 -19.05 1.64
C GLN A 192 -23.53 -17.73 0.88
N PHE A 193 -24.74 -17.29 0.53
CA PHE A 193 -25.00 -16.08 -0.24
C PHE A 193 -25.68 -15.04 0.64
N PHE A 194 -25.32 -13.79 0.43
CA PHE A 194 -25.68 -12.66 1.27
C PHE A 194 -26.02 -11.46 0.39
N GLY A 195 -27.15 -10.86 0.71
CA GLY A 195 -27.67 -9.69 0.02
C GLY A 195 -29.00 -9.26 0.64
N PHE A 196 -29.63 -8.29 0.03
CA PHE A 196 -30.96 -7.80 0.37
C PHE A 196 -31.93 -8.09 -0.77
N SER A 197 -33.20 -8.32 -0.46
CA SER A 197 -34.20 -8.56 -1.50
C SER A 197 -34.62 -7.30 -2.29
N SER A 198 -34.06 -6.13 -1.95
CA SER A 198 -34.49 -4.82 -2.44
C SER A 198 -33.36 -4.01 -3.10
N THR A 199 -32.33 -4.69 -3.54
CA THR A 199 -31.09 -4.14 -4.10
C THR A 199 -30.88 -4.67 -5.51
N LEU A 200 -30.05 -3.96 -6.27
CA LEU A 200 -29.67 -4.29 -7.64
C LEU A 200 -28.35 -5.08 -7.68
N LEU A 201 -27.53 -4.92 -6.63
CA LEU A 201 -26.25 -5.57 -6.45
C LEU A 201 -25.92 -5.57 -4.97
N ASP A 202 -25.50 -6.70 -4.45
CA ASP A 202 -24.81 -6.84 -3.18
C ASP A 202 -23.56 -7.68 -3.45
N GLY A 203 -22.37 -7.14 -3.24
CA GLY A 203 -21.13 -7.86 -3.53
C GLY A 203 -20.21 -7.83 -2.32
N PHE A 204 -19.50 -8.93 -2.05
CA PHE A 204 -18.39 -8.93 -1.10
C PHE A 204 -17.06 -8.87 -1.82
N LEU A 205 -16.21 -7.95 -1.37
CA LEU A 205 -14.84 -7.74 -1.84
C LEU A 205 -13.80 -8.22 -0.83
N SER A 206 -14.18 -8.37 0.43
CA SER A 206 -13.27 -8.65 1.54
C SER A 206 -13.90 -9.59 2.56
N VAL A 207 -13.05 -10.41 3.19
CA VAL A 207 -13.38 -11.30 4.31
C VAL A 207 -12.28 -11.24 5.36
N ASP A 208 -12.68 -11.30 6.64
CA ASP A 208 -11.73 -11.53 7.72
C ASP A 208 -12.34 -12.36 8.86
N LEU A 209 -11.48 -12.89 9.73
CA LEU A 209 -11.87 -13.69 10.88
C LEU A 209 -12.45 -12.82 11.98
N GLY A 210 -13.65 -13.16 12.44
CA GLY A 210 -14.28 -12.53 13.59
C GLY A 210 -14.12 -13.32 14.90
N PRO A 211 -14.59 -12.75 16.03
CA PRO A 211 -14.55 -13.41 17.33
C PRO A 211 -15.28 -14.75 17.33
N ALA A 212 -14.84 -15.69 18.17
CA ALA A 212 -15.46 -17.01 18.35
C ALA A 212 -15.63 -17.82 17.04
N GLY A 213 -14.71 -17.66 16.08
CA GLY A 213 -14.74 -18.38 14.81
C GLY A 213 -15.80 -17.89 13.82
N SER A 214 -16.37 -16.71 14.07
CA SER A 214 -17.19 -16.01 13.07
C SER A 214 -16.32 -15.44 11.95
N TYR A 215 -16.96 -14.90 10.92
CA TYR A 215 -16.35 -14.23 9.79
C TYR A 215 -17.05 -12.89 9.58
N TYR A 216 -16.32 -11.92 9.07
CA TYR A 216 -16.87 -10.69 8.53
C TYR A 216 -16.72 -10.73 7.01
N GLY A 217 -17.76 -10.32 6.29
CA GLY A 217 -17.70 -10.04 4.85
C GLY A 217 -18.06 -8.58 4.61
N SER A 218 -17.39 -7.91 3.66
CA SER A 218 -17.73 -6.53 3.28
C SER A 218 -17.60 -6.28 1.79
N GLY A 219 -18.33 -5.28 1.32
CA GLY A 219 -18.22 -4.77 -0.04
C GLY A 219 -19.27 -3.69 -0.30
N THR A 220 -20.12 -3.91 -1.30
CA THR A 220 -21.01 -2.87 -1.82
C THR A 220 -22.44 -3.36 -1.92
N SER A 221 -23.39 -2.49 -1.61
CA SER A 221 -24.80 -2.73 -1.82
C SER A 221 -25.42 -1.57 -2.58
N GLU A 222 -25.99 -1.82 -3.75
CA GLU A 222 -26.61 -0.80 -4.60
C GLU A 222 -28.14 -0.91 -4.54
N THR A 223 -28.81 0.19 -4.20
CA THR A 223 -30.27 0.32 -4.36
C THR A 223 -30.66 1.05 -5.63
N THR A 224 -29.76 1.86 -6.15
CA THR A 224 -29.90 2.57 -7.42
C THR A 224 -28.62 2.39 -8.23
N PRO A 225 -28.70 2.34 -9.57
CA PRO A 225 -27.53 2.01 -10.38
C PRO A 225 -26.37 2.97 -10.13
N LEU A 226 -25.16 2.43 -9.94
CA LEU A 226 -23.92 3.18 -9.75
C LEU A 226 -23.87 3.98 -8.43
N ASN A 227 -24.74 3.65 -7.49
CA ASN A 227 -24.76 4.25 -6.16
C ASN A 227 -24.71 3.15 -5.09
N GLY A 228 -23.49 2.81 -4.69
CA GLY A 228 -23.20 1.76 -3.74
C GLY A 228 -23.02 2.29 -2.33
N ASP A 229 -23.78 1.75 -1.39
CA ASP A 229 -23.56 1.92 0.03
C ASP A 229 -22.47 0.95 0.53
N HIS A 230 -21.88 1.24 1.69
CA HIS A 230 -21.10 0.26 2.42
C HIS A 230 -21.98 -0.92 2.81
N TYR A 231 -21.50 -2.14 2.57
CA TYR A 231 -22.18 -3.37 2.98
C TYR A 231 -21.25 -4.22 3.83
N VAL A 232 -21.73 -4.63 5.01
CA VAL A 232 -20.98 -5.50 5.93
C VAL A 232 -21.91 -6.54 6.54
N ALA A 233 -21.45 -7.78 6.63
CA ALA A 233 -22.12 -8.85 7.33
C ALA A 233 -21.19 -9.56 8.32
N ARG A 234 -21.76 -10.03 9.43
CA ARG A 234 -21.13 -10.99 10.32
C ARG A 234 -21.80 -12.35 10.17
N ILE A 235 -20.98 -13.37 10.02
CA ILE A 235 -21.36 -14.72 9.64
C ILE A 235 -20.79 -15.67 10.70
N ASN A 236 -21.58 -16.62 11.20
CA ASN A 236 -21.11 -17.56 12.20
C ASN A 236 -20.20 -18.65 11.57
N SER A 237 -19.61 -19.49 12.41
CA SER A 237 -18.63 -20.52 11.96
C SER A 237 -19.18 -21.57 11.00
N VAL A 238 -20.51 -21.69 10.89
CA VAL A 238 -21.19 -22.64 9.98
C VAL A 238 -21.90 -21.92 8.82
N GLY A 239 -21.59 -20.64 8.58
CA GLY A 239 -22.10 -19.86 7.45
C GLY A 239 -23.42 -19.13 7.71
N GLY A 240 -24.03 -19.26 8.89
CA GLY A 240 -25.28 -18.56 9.20
C GLY A 240 -25.09 -17.07 9.43
N LEU A 241 -25.94 -16.24 8.84
CA LEU A 241 -25.96 -14.79 9.05
C LEU A 241 -26.27 -14.44 10.52
N MET A 242 -25.41 -13.65 11.16
CA MET A 242 -25.66 -13.11 12.51
C MET A 242 -26.28 -11.71 12.43
N TRP A 243 -25.67 -10.84 11.66
CA TRP A 243 -26.19 -9.51 11.36
C TRP A 243 -25.62 -9.03 10.03
N GLN A 244 -26.32 -8.09 9.40
CA GLN A 244 -25.80 -7.32 8.27
C GLN A 244 -26.21 -5.86 8.36
N ARG A 245 -25.37 -4.98 7.82
CA ARG A 245 -25.53 -3.52 7.85
C ARG A 245 -25.25 -2.96 6.47
N ARG A 246 -26.02 -1.93 6.14
CA ARG A 246 -25.80 -1.07 4.99
C ARG A 246 -25.92 0.38 5.42
N TRP A 247 -24.97 1.21 5.01
CA TRP A 247 -25.00 2.64 5.24
C TRP A 247 -24.22 3.38 4.16
N GLY A 248 -24.65 4.60 3.89
CA GLY A 248 -24.10 5.43 2.83
C GLY A 248 -24.78 6.79 2.79
N GLY A 249 -24.21 7.68 2.00
CA GLY A 249 -24.75 8.99 1.67
C GLY A 249 -25.62 8.94 0.42
N PRO A 250 -25.89 10.10 -0.19
CA PRO A 250 -26.59 10.18 -1.47
C PRO A 250 -25.69 9.81 -2.68
N TYR A 251 -24.42 9.49 -2.46
CA TYR A 251 -23.42 9.20 -3.49
C TYR A 251 -22.77 7.84 -3.23
N SER A 252 -21.99 7.33 -4.18
CA SER A 252 -21.39 5.99 -4.04
C SER A 252 -20.24 5.99 -3.01
N GLU A 253 -20.35 5.16 -1.97
CA GLU A 253 -19.30 4.81 -1.01
C GLU A 253 -18.89 3.33 -1.10
N GLY A 254 -19.14 2.70 -2.26
CA GLY A 254 -18.80 1.31 -2.54
C GLY A 254 -17.30 0.99 -2.46
N ALA A 255 -16.95 -0.24 -2.84
CA ALA A 255 -15.62 -0.83 -2.74
C ALA A 255 -15.08 -1.05 -1.30
N THR A 256 -15.98 -1.33 -0.34
CA THR A 256 -15.65 -1.47 1.08
C THR A 256 -14.76 -2.67 1.39
N GLN A 257 -13.58 -2.41 1.93
CA GLN A 257 -12.65 -3.40 2.45
C GLN A 257 -12.75 -3.47 3.97
N LEU A 258 -12.34 -4.60 4.56
CA LEU A 258 -12.36 -4.77 6.01
C LEU A 258 -11.10 -5.45 6.54
N MET A 259 -10.80 -5.18 7.81
CA MET A 259 -9.91 -6.00 8.62
C MET A 259 -10.48 -6.13 10.04
N THR A 260 -10.13 -7.19 10.75
CA THR A 260 -10.47 -7.36 12.17
C THR A 260 -9.33 -6.87 13.03
N LEU A 261 -9.66 -5.96 13.95
CA LEU A 261 -8.72 -5.41 14.93
C LEU A 261 -8.43 -6.44 16.04
N ASN A 262 -7.35 -6.20 16.78
CA ASN A 262 -6.93 -7.06 17.89
C ASN A 262 -7.98 -7.20 19.00
N ASP A 263 -8.88 -6.22 19.14
CA ASP A 263 -10.00 -6.28 20.08
C ASP A 263 -11.24 -7.01 19.52
N GLY A 264 -11.13 -7.57 18.31
CA GLY A 264 -12.18 -8.34 17.64
C GLY A 264 -13.21 -7.50 16.91
N GLN A 265 -13.07 -6.17 16.90
CA GLN A 265 -13.95 -5.26 16.20
C GLN A 265 -13.55 -5.16 14.72
N PRO A 266 -14.51 -5.13 13.76
CA PRO A 266 -14.18 -4.89 12.36
C PRO A 266 -13.87 -3.41 12.12
N LEU A 267 -12.80 -3.15 11.36
CA LEU A 267 -12.44 -1.86 10.80
C LEU A 267 -12.76 -1.85 9.31
N ILE A 268 -13.49 -0.84 8.89
CA ILE A 268 -13.88 -0.54 7.52
C ILE A 268 -12.86 0.40 6.90
N ILE A 269 -12.45 0.08 5.67
CA ILE A 269 -11.47 0.82 4.88
C ILE A 269 -12.09 1.09 3.51
N SER A 270 -12.31 2.36 3.17
CA SER A 270 -12.94 2.74 1.90
C SER A 270 -12.68 4.21 1.55
N GLY A 271 -13.54 4.77 0.69
CA GLY A 271 -13.70 6.19 0.43
C GLY A 271 -15.16 6.60 0.61
N CYS A 272 -15.38 7.88 0.87
CA CYS A 272 -16.69 8.51 1.00
C CYS A 272 -16.84 9.55 -0.10
N SER A 273 -17.94 9.50 -0.85
CA SER A 273 -18.19 10.39 -1.99
C SER A 273 -19.13 11.54 -1.64
N PHE A 274 -18.91 12.68 -2.29
CA PHE A 274 -19.67 13.93 -2.14
C PHE A 274 -20.25 14.40 -3.47
N ALA A 275 -20.09 13.63 -4.55
CA ALA A 275 -20.61 13.95 -5.87
C ALA A 275 -20.81 12.68 -6.70
N THR A 276 -21.61 12.80 -7.76
CA THR A 276 -21.80 11.70 -8.71
C THR A 276 -20.49 11.37 -9.45
N GLY A 277 -20.34 10.09 -9.81
CA GLY A 277 -19.19 9.62 -10.59
C GLY A 277 -17.85 9.69 -9.86
N ASN A 278 -17.83 9.61 -8.53
CA ASN A 278 -16.62 9.60 -7.70
C ASN A 278 -15.72 10.83 -7.90
N THR A 279 -16.28 11.93 -8.40
CA THR A 279 -15.53 13.15 -8.74
C THR A 279 -15.08 13.97 -7.52
N ALA A 280 -15.63 13.68 -6.35
CA ALA A 280 -15.31 14.33 -5.09
C ALA A 280 -15.35 13.28 -3.97
N MET A 281 -14.19 12.77 -3.56
CA MET A 281 -14.07 11.73 -2.52
C MET A 281 -13.07 12.10 -1.43
N ARG A 282 -13.24 11.48 -0.25
CA ARG A 282 -12.24 11.42 0.82
C ARG A 282 -12.02 9.99 1.26
N PRO A 283 -10.78 9.56 1.55
CA PRO A 283 -10.55 8.28 2.22
C PRO A 283 -11.27 8.23 3.57
N TYR A 284 -11.73 7.03 3.92
CA TYR A 284 -12.63 6.80 5.03
C TYR A 284 -12.21 5.57 5.83
N LEU A 285 -12.21 5.71 7.16
CA LEU A 285 -12.09 4.60 8.10
C LEU A 285 -13.26 4.61 9.08
N ALA A 286 -13.81 3.45 9.40
CA ALA A 286 -14.80 3.32 10.47
C ALA A 286 -14.64 2.04 11.26
N LYS A 287 -14.75 2.14 12.58
CA LYS A 287 -14.76 0.99 13.47
C LYS A 287 -16.19 0.66 13.86
N LEU A 288 -16.58 -0.60 13.73
CA LEU A 288 -17.92 -1.05 14.12
C LEU A 288 -17.88 -1.90 15.37
N ASP A 289 -19.02 -2.01 16.05
CA ASP A 289 -19.24 -2.95 17.12
C ASP A 289 -19.50 -4.35 16.56
N SER A 290 -18.80 -5.35 17.08
CA SER A 290 -18.85 -6.73 16.63
C SER A 290 -20.18 -7.41 16.98
N ALA A 291 -20.86 -6.95 18.03
CA ALA A 291 -22.12 -7.54 18.49
C ALA A 291 -23.26 -7.20 17.54
N ASP A 292 -23.34 -5.96 17.05
CA ASP A 292 -24.47 -5.48 16.26
C ASP A 292 -24.11 -4.67 15.00
N GLY A 293 -22.83 -4.48 14.68
CA GLY A 293 -22.40 -3.71 13.51
C GLY A 293 -22.68 -2.21 13.59
N SER A 294 -23.04 -1.66 14.75
CA SER A 294 -23.19 -0.21 14.92
C SER A 294 -21.84 0.51 14.82
N ILE A 295 -21.83 1.73 14.28
CA ILE A 295 -20.59 2.51 14.14
C ILE A 295 -20.15 3.01 15.52
N ILE A 296 -18.95 2.62 15.96
CA ILE A 296 -18.31 3.14 17.18
C ILE A 296 -17.69 4.51 16.88
N TRP A 297 -16.95 4.60 15.79
CA TRP A 297 -16.41 5.85 15.25
C TRP A 297 -16.20 5.73 13.75
N GLU A 298 -16.25 6.87 13.07
CA GLU A 298 -15.90 7.00 11.66
C GLU A 298 -15.15 8.31 11.43
N LYS A 299 -14.23 8.32 10.46
CA LYS A 299 -13.39 9.47 10.14
C LYS A 299 -13.08 9.53 8.65
N GLN A 300 -12.94 10.74 8.16
CA GLN A 300 -12.55 11.06 6.78
C GLN A 300 -11.21 11.80 6.78
N TYR A 301 -10.38 11.54 5.77
CA TYR A 301 -9.00 12.02 5.73
C TYR A 301 -8.72 12.85 4.48
N GLY A 302 -7.68 13.68 4.53
CA GLY A 302 -7.21 14.47 3.38
C GLY A 302 -8.21 15.50 2.84
N ALA A 303 -7.86 16.09 1.69
CA ALA A 303 -8.74 17.00 0.95
C ALA A 303 -9.73 16.21 0.08
N ILE A 304 -10.82 16.86 -0.32
CA ILE A 304 -11.77 16.29 -1.30
C ILE A 304 -11.09 16.29 -2.66
N PHE A 305 -10.93 15.12 -3.26
CA PHE A 305 -10.35 14.94 -4.60
C PHE A 305 -11.04 13.82 -5.36
N ASN A 306 -10.96 13.86 -6.68
CA ASN A 306 -11.52 12.81 -7.53
C ASN A 306 -10.94 11.45 -7.16
N SER A 307 -11.80 10.43 -7.03
CA SER A 307 -11.46 9.01 -6.90
C SER A 307 -10.44 8.66 -5.80
N THR A 308 -10.25 9.53 -4.81
CA THR A 308 -9.29 9.33 -3.71
C THR A 308 -9.90 8.43 -2.64
N THR A 309 -9.24 7.30 -2.33
CA THR A 309 -9.80 6.24 -1.47
C THR A 309 -8.71 5.34 -0.89
N PHE A 310 -9.06 4.54 0.12
CA PHE A 310 -8.25 3.43 0.62
C PHE A 310 -8.71 2.09 0.05
N PHE A 311 -7.76 1.17 -0.14
CA PHE A 311 -7.99 -0.20 -0.60
C PHE A 311 -7.54 -1.26 0.42
N ALA A 312 -6.70 -0.91 1.38
CA ALA A 312 -6.19 -1.85 2.37
C ALA A 312 -5.79 -1.16 3.68
N GLY A 313 -5.69 -1.94 4.74
CA GLY A 313 -5.19 -1.47 6.01
C GLY A 313 -4.81 -2.61 6.96
N LYS A 314 -3.99 -2.27 7.95
CA LYS A 314 -3.51 -3.18 9.00
C LYS A 314 -3.37 -2.45 10.32
N GLU A 315 -3.48 -3.21 11.41
CA GLU A 315 -3.12 -2.78 12.75
C GLU A 315 -1.67 -3.19 13.03
N ALA A 316 -0.85 -2.21 13.39
CA ALA A 316 0.54 -2.41 13.79
C ALA A 316 0.62 -2.98 15.22
N PRO A 317 1.74 -3.61 15.62
CA PRO A 317 1.88 -4.20 16.96
C PRO A 317 1.69 -3.23 18.13
N ASN A 318 1.86 -1.92 17.90
CA ASN A 318 1.64 -0.88 18.89
C ASN A 318 0.18 -0.37 18.96
N GLY A 319 -0.73 -0.92 18.14
CA GLY A 319 -2.13 -0.54 18.04
C GLY A 319 -2.44 0.58 17.05
N ASP A 320 -1.43 1.18 16.42
CA ASP A 320 -1.67 2.15 15.35
C ASP A 320 -2.24 1.48 14.11
N LEU A 321 -2.99 2.24 13.31
CA LEU A 321 -3.54 1.75 12.05
C LEU A 321 -2.75 2.33 10.89
N ILE A 322 -2.42 1.50 9.90
CA ILE A 322 -1.91 1.92 8.60
C ILE A 322 -2.97 1.60 7.53
N ALA A 323 -3.21 2.54 6.61
CA ALA A 323 -4.07 2.34 5.45
C ALA A 323 -3.35 2.76 4.17
N ALA A 324 -3.65 2.07 3.07
CA ALA A 324 -3.07 2.31 1.77
C ALA A 324 -4.14 2.43 0.69
N GLY A 325 -3.86 3.22 -0.35
CA GLY A 325 -4.76 3.42 -1.46
C GLY A 325 -4.22 4.36 -2.52
N VAL A 326 -5.11 5.20 -3.03
CA VAL A 326 -4.83 6.15 -4.13
C VAL A 326 -5.30 7.55 -3.78
N SER A 327 -4.52 8.53 -4.21
CA SER A 327 -4.91 9.93 -4.30
C SER A 327 -4.55 10.51 -5.66
N TYR A 328 -4.97 11.75 -5.92
CA TYR A 328 -4.77 12.40 -7.21
C TYR A 328 -4.23 13.82 -7.02
N ALA A 329 -3.19 14.19 -7.80
CA ALA A 329 -2.73 15.59 -7.85
C ALA A 329 -3.57 16.43 -8.82
N ASN A 330 -3.74 17.70 -8.45
CA ASN A 330 -4.15 18.76 -9.37
C ASN A 330 -2.95 19.24 -10.20
N SER A 331 -2.45 18.41 -11.09
CA SER A 331 -1.59 18.88 -12.19
C SER A 331 -2.51 19.40 -13.28
N GLY A 332 -2.40 20.67 -13.68
CA GLY A 332 -3.28 21.34 -14.66
C GLY A 332 -3.42 20.68 -16.05
N ILE A 333 -2.88 19.48 -16.23
CA ILE A 333 -3.14 18.52 -17.30
C ILE A 333 -3.43 17.17 -16.62
N ASN A 334 -4.71 16.87 -16.36
CA ASN A 334 -5.26 15.60 -15.86
C ASN A 334 -4.82 15.10 -14.46
N ASN A 335 -5.74 14.38 -13.78
CA ASN A 335 -5.61 13.87 -12.42
C ASN A 335 -4.53 12.76 -12.34
N ALA A 336 -3.33 13.08 -11.84
CA ALA A 336 -2.23 12.13 -11.74
C ALA A 336 -2.30 11.22 -10.49
N GLN A 337 -2.27 9.90 -10.75
CA GLN A 337 -2.01 8.75 -9.88
C GLN A 337 -1.01 8.94 -8.73
N GLN A 338 -1.41 8.93 -7.46
CA GLN A 338 -0.47 8.83 -6.33
C GLN A 338 -0.77 7.66 -5.40
N GLY A 339 0.29 6.93 -5.01
CA GLY A 339 0.21 6.02 -3.88
C GLY A 339 -0.08 6.80 -2.62
N LEU A 340 -1.06 6.36 -1.84
CA LEU A 340 -1.47 7.05 -0.63
C LEU A 340 -1.24 6.14 0.57
N LEU A 341 -0.55 6.64 1.61
CA LEU A 341 -0.47 6.00 2.92
C LEU A 341 -0.97 6.93 4.02
N LEU A 342 -1.68 6.37 5.00
CA LEU A 342 -2.14 7.05 6.21
C LEU A 342 -1.79 6.20 7.42
N ARG A 343 -1.08 6.78 8.39
CA ARG A 343 -0.94 6.22 9.73
C ARG A 343 -1.82 7.00 10.71
N THR A 344 -2.54 6.28 11.55
CA THR A 344 -3.40 6.85 12.60
C THR A 344 -3.16 6.15 13.94
N THR A 345 -3.62 6.77 15.03
CA THR A 345 -3.76 6.09 16.32
C THR A 345 -4.80 4.97 16.24
N SER A 346 -4.89 4.13 17.27
CA SER A 346 -5.93 3.10 17.40
C SER A 346 -7.38 3.63 17.39
N THR A 347 -7.56 4.94 17.59
CA THR A 347 -8.84 5.65 17.55
C THR A 347 -9.10 6.34 16.22
N GLY A 348 -8.20 6.20 15.24
CA GLY A 348 -8.29 6.82 13.92
C GLY A 348 -7.78 8.27 13.87
N ASP A 349 -7.13 8.79 14.90
CA ASP A 349 -6.57 10.15 14.82
C ASP A 349 -5.32 10.15 13.94
N SER A 350 -5.31 11.00 12.90
CA SER A 350 -4.22 11.05 11.92
C SER A 350 -2.90 11.41 12.59
N LEU A 351 -1.89 10.57 12.38
CA LEU A 351 -0.50 10.84 12.75
C LEU A 351 0.24 11.46 11.57
N TRP A 352 0.11 10.87 10.38
CA TRP A 352 0.61 11.41 9.12
C TRP A 352 -0.13 10.80 7.93
N MET A 353 -0.12 11.51 6.81
CA MET A 353 -0.70 11.06 5.54
C MET A 353 0.19 11.57 4.41
N PHE A 354 0.68 10.66 3.56
CA PHE A 354 1.62 10.98 2.50
C PHE A 354 1.20 10.41 1.14
N ASN A 355 1.53 11.18 0.11
CA ASN A 355 1.41 10.79 -1.28
C ASN A 355 2.80 10.40 -1.81
N TYR A 356 2.86 9.30 -2.55
CA TYR A 356 4.05 8.72 -3.12
C TYR A 356 3.91 8.66 -4.64
N TYR A 357 5.02 8.94 -5.32
CA TYR A 357 5.13 8.93 -6.77
C TYR A 357 6.17 7.89 -7.18
N TYR A 358 5.93 7.27 -8.32
CA TYR A 358 6.96 6.48 -8.96
C TYR A 358 7.96 7.39 -9.66
N GLN A 359 9.25 7.15 -9.43
CA GLN A 359 10.31 7.82 -10.17
C GLN A 359 11.56 6.94 -10.28
N ASP A 360 12.24 7.01 -11.42
CA ASP A 360 13.55 6.43 -11.68
C ASP A 360 14.35 7.35 -12.64
N ASP A 361 15.47 6.85 -13.16
CA ASP A 361 16.35 7.60 -14.08
C ASP A 361 15.69 7.96 -15.43
N VAL A 362 14.58 7.33 -15.79
CA VAL A 362 13.87 7.51 -17.07
C VAL A 362 12.52 8.20 -16.86
N ILE A 363 11.71 7.69 -15.94
CA ILE A 363 10.42 8.24 -15.55
C ILE A 363 10.63 9.11 -14.31
N THR A 364 10.66 10.43 -14.49
CA THR A 364 10.90 11.36 -13.37
C THR A 364 9.62 11.89 -12.72
N THR A 365 8.45 11.64 -13.33
CA THR A 365 7.13 12.14 -12.86
C THR A 365 6.06 11.05 -12.96
N GLY A 366 6.45 9.82 -12.64
CA GLY A 366 5.58 8.65 -12.72
C GLY A 366 4.40 8.71 -11.76
N GLN A 367 3.42 7.90 -12.08
CA GLN A 367 2.19 7.74 -11.31
C GLN A 367 2.20 6.41 -10.58
N GLY A 368 1.37 6.28 -9.54
CA GLY A 368 1.19 5.00 -8.88
C GLY A 368 -0.03 4.96 -7.98
N ARG A 369 -0.32 3.77 -7.47
CA ARG A 369 -1.30 3.53 -6.39
C ARG A 369 -0.92 2.27 -5.62
N PHE A 370 -1.37 2.17 -4.37
CA PHE A 370 -1.17 1.00 -3.52
C PHE A 370 -2.48 0.24 -3.32
N TYR A 371 -2.43 -1.09 -3.42
CA TYR A 371 -3.56 -1.98 -3.17
C TYR A 371 -3.41 -2.76 -1.87
N ASP A 372 -2.20 -2.89 -1.33
CA ASP A 372 -1.97 -3.58 -0.07
C ASP A 372 -0.88 -2.89 0.76
N VAL A 373 -0.90 -3.11 2.08
CA VAL A 373 0.06 -2.56 3.03
C VAL A 373 0.20 -3.45 4.26
N LEU A 374 1.44 -3.62 4.73
CA LEU A 374 1.76 -4.33 5.97
C LEU A 374 2.70 -3.51 6.86
N PRO A 375 2.55 -3.59 8.20
CA PRO A 375 3.60 -3.17 9.11
C PRO A 375 4.82 -4.09 8.97
N THR A 376 6.02 -3.53 9.12
CA THR A 376 7.27 -4.28 9.00
C THR A 376 7.95 -4.50 10.36
N PRO A 377 8.79 -5.54 10.53
CA PRO A 377 9.39 -5.88 11.83
C PRO A 377 10.28 -4.78 12.44
N ASP A 378 10.84 -3.92 11.61
CA ASP A 378 11.65 -2.75 11.98
C ASP A 378 10.80 -1.51 12.38
N GLY A 379 9.47 -1.66 12.48
CA GLY A 379 8.55 -0.58 12.86
C GLY A 379 8.15 0.35 11.72
N GLY A 380 8.56 0.04 10.48
CA GLY A 380 8.10 0.72 9.26
C GLY A 380 6.85 0.11 8.64
N PHE A 381 6.64 0.42 7.36
CA PHE A 381 5.53 -0.10 6.56
C PHE A 381 6.02 -0.45 5.15
N ILE A 382 5.39 -1.44 4.54
CA ILE A 382 5.62 -1.81 3.15
C ILE A 382 4.28 -1.86 2.42
N ALA A 383 4.22 -1.25 1.24
CA ALA A 383 3.02 -1.18 0.42
C ALA A 383 3.32 -1.67 -1.00
N ALA A 384 2.33 -2.32 -1.61
CA ALA A 384 2.42 -2.85 -2.96
C ALA A 384 1.25 -2.35 -3.82
N GLY A 385 1.50 -2.17 -5.11
CA GLY A 385 0.49 -1.81 -6.09
C GLY A 385 1.06 -1.74 -7.50
N ALA A 386 0.76 -0.65 -8.21
CA ALA A 386 1.17 -0.48 -9.60
C ALA A 386 1.78 0.90 -9.85
N ALA A 387 2.80 0.92 -10.70
CA ALA A 387 3.43 2.12 -11.27
C ALA A 387 2.97 2.33 -12.70
N TYR A 388 2.79 3.59 -13.08
CA TYR A 388 2.35 4.02 -14.41
C TYR A 388 3.22 5.16 -14.93
N ASN A 389 3.22 5.35 -16.24
CA ASN A 389 3.83 6.51 -16.89
C ASN A 389 3.11 7.82 -16.53
N PRO A 390 3.71 9.01 -16.72
CA PRO A 390 3.02 10.29 -16.52
C PRO A 390 1.78 10.44 -17.41
N VAL A 391 0.81 11.23 -16.95
CA VAL A 391 -0.48 11.37 -17.64
C VAL A 391 -0.30 11.96 -19.04
N GLY A 392 -0.95 11.36 -20.04
CA GLY A 392 -0.93 11.83 -21.42
C GLY A 392 0.37 11.51 -22.16
N MET A 393 1.26 10.72 -21.57
CA MET A 393 2.49 10.25 -22.19
C MET A 393 2.42 8.75 -22.46
N GLY A 394 2.90 8.31 -23.63
CA GLY A 394 3.08 6.89 -23.93
C GLY A 394 4.29 6.33 -23.18
N TYR A 395 4.24 5.04 -22.82
CA TYR A 395 5.35 4.39 -22.11
C TYR A 395 6.65 4.49 -22.92
N PRO A 396 7.78 4.87 -22.29
CA PRO A 396 9.10 4.74 -22.88
C PRO A 396 9.38 3.29 -23.32
N ALA A 397 10.33 3.10 -24.23
CA ALA A 397 10.73 1.75 -24.65
C ALA A 397 11.22 0.93 -23.43
N GLY A 398 10.69 -0.29 -23.27
CA GLY A 398 10.98 -1.14 -22.11
C GLY A 398 10.18 -0.80 -20.84
N TYR A 399 9.19 0.09 -20.95
CA TYR A 399 8.29 0.42 -19.85
C TYR A 399 6.86 -0.02 -20.14
N SER A 400 6.17 -0.39 -19.07
CA SER A 400 4.76 -0.78 -19.01
C SER A 400 4.17 -0.37 -17.67
N GLN A 401 2.88 -0.66 -17.50
CA GLN A 401 2.30 -0.67 -16.16
C GLN A 401 2.88 -1.87 -15.42
N ASP A 402 3.52 -1.61 -14.28
CA ASP A 402 4.31 -2.62 -13.58
C ASP A 402 3.97 -2.69 -12.11
N THR A 403 4.33 -3.81 -11.49
CA THR A 403 4.28 -3.96 -10.04
C THR A 403 5.17 -2.91 -9.37
N TRP A 404 4.63 -2.27 -8.33
CA TRP A 404 5.32 -1.23 -7.57
C TRP A 404 5.32 -1.56 -6.09
N VAL A 405 6.50 -1.54 -5.45
CA VAL A 405 6.64 -1.79 -4.01
C VAL A 405 7.44 -0.67 -3.37
N VAL A 406 6.90 -0.15 -2.28
CA VAL A 406 7.51 0.92 -1.49
C VAL A 406 7.59 0.49 -0.03
N LYS A 407 8.80 0.55 0.53
CA LYS A 407 9.04 0.41 1.96
C LYS A 407 9.41 1.76 2.55
N VAL A 408 8.75 2.11 3.65
CA VAL A 408 8.97 3.34 4.41
C VAL A 408 9.28 3.02 5.86
N ASP A 409 9.95 3.95 6.54
CA ASP A 409 10.10 3.91 7.99
C ASP A 409 8.76 4.19 8.71
N GLY A 410 8.76 4.09 10.05
CA GLY A 410 7.54 4.31 10.84
C GLY A 410 6.97 5.73 10.71
N LEU A 411 7.77 6.69 10.29
CA LEU A 411 7.32 8.06 10.07
C LEU A 411 6.87 8.28 8.61
N GLY A 412 6.88 7.26 7.74
CA GLY A 412 6.44 7.37 6.35
C GLY A 412 7.55 7.78 5.36
N CYS A 413 8.82 7.77 5.78
CA CYS A 413 9.93 8.12 4.89
C CYS A 413 10.52 6.93 4.14
N ILE A 414 10.75 7.10 2.84
CA ILE A 414 11.57 6.16 2.04
C ILE A 414 13.05 6.28 2.44
N VAL A 415 13.54 7.51 2.63
CA VAL A 415 14.92 7.79 3.05
C VAL A 415 14.93 8.46 4.41
N PRO A 416 15.86 8.10 5.31
CA PRO A 416 15.91 8.69 6.65
C PRO A 416 15.91 10.22 6.64
N GLY A 417 15.06 10.84 7.48
CA GLY A 417 15.04 12.29 7.67
C GLY A 417 14.18 13.09 6.70
N CYS A 418 13.38 12.45 5.84
CA CYS A 418 12.44 13.16 4.95
C CYS A 418 11.23 13.80 5.68
N ASN A 419 11.06 13.49 6.97
CA ASN A 419 10.00 14.02 7.81
C ASN A 419 10.40 15.35 8.42
N SER A 420 9.76 16.42 7.97
CA SER A 420 9.80 17.71 8.65
C SER A 420 8.91 17.63 9.89
N VAL A 421 9.46 17.25 11.03
CA VAL A 421 8.74 17.32 12.31
C VAL A 421 8.59 18.80 12.70
N GLY A 422 7.44 19.41 12.40
CA GLY A 422 7.12 20.77 12.86
C GLY A 422 6.02 21.45 12.04
N ILE A 423 4.87 21.72 12.68
CA ILE A 423 3.81 22.56 12.13
C ILE A 423 4.34 24.00 11.98
N THR A 424 4.40 24.51 10.74
CA THR A 424 3.79 25.76 10.18
C THR A 424 4.66 26.37 9.07
N GLU A 425 4.00 26.66 7.93
CA GLU A 425 4.45 27.36 6.71
C GLU A 425 5.87 27.07 6.18
N GLN A 426 5.92 26.25 5.12
CA GLN A 426 7.08 26.22 4.22
C GLN A 426 6.99 27.38 3.22
N ALA A 427 8.01 28.23 3.22
CA ALA A 427 8.42 28.87 1.99
C ALA A 427 9.10 27.79 1.13
N THR A 428 8.34 27.12 0.26
CA THR A 428 8.89 26.16 -0.70
C THR A 428 9.67 26.89 -1.81
N ASN A 429 10.77 26.28 -2.28
CA ASN A 429 11.71 26.75 -3.33
C ASN A 429 12.80 27.77 -2.93
N LEU A 430 13.74 27.37 -2.07
CA LEU A 430 14.98 28.12 -1.79
C LEU A 430 16.25 27.53 -2.43
N LEU A 431 16.11 26.65 -3.42
CA LEU A 431 17.26 26.05 -4.13
C LEU A 431 18.13 27.12 -4.82
N ASP A 432 17.53 28.19 -5.34
CA ASP A 432 18.25 29.33 -5.93
C ASP A 432 18.58 30.45 -4.90
N ALA A 433 18.17 30.27 -3.65
CA ALA A 433 18.40 31.26 -2.59
C ALA A 433 19.81 31.17 -1.99
N PHE A 434 20.63 30.20 -2.41
CA PHE A 434 21.96 29.96 -1.88
C PHE A 434 22.95 29.65 -3.00
N SER A 435 24.06 30.38 -3.01
CA SER A 435 25.23 30.03 -3.82
C SER A 435 26.50 30.20 -3.00
N ILE A 436 27.52 29.39 -3.30
CA ILE A 436 28.83 29.45 -2.65
C ILE A 436 29.92 29.56 -3.71
N TYR A 437 30.78 30.56 -3.59
CA TYR A 437 31.87 30.82 -4.54
C TYR A 437 33.11 31.43 -3.86
N PRO A 438 34.33 31.15 -4.37
CA PRO A 438 34.62 30.12 -5.37
C PRO A 438 34.30 28.72 -4.82
N ASN A 439 34.06 27.76 -5.72
CA ASN A 439 33.83 26.37 -5.36
C ASN A 439 34.30 25.49 -6.53
N PRO A 440 35.50 24.88 -6.47
CA PRO A 440 36.34 24.69 -5.27
C PRO A 440 36.96 25.95 -4.66
N ALA A 441 37.26 25.92 -3.37
CA ALA A 441 37.79 27.04 -2.57
C ALA A 441 39.05 26.63 -1.78
N HIS A 442 39.96 27.59 -1.56
CA HIS A 442 41.22 27.35 -0.84
C HIS A 442 41.19 28.01 0.55
N ASP A 443 41.32 29.34 0.64
CA ASP A 443 41.42 30.05 1.92
C ASP A 443 40.07 30.50 2.48
N ASN A 444 39.15 30.87 1.60
CA ASN A 444 37.83 31.37 1.95
C ASN A 444 36.80 31.01 0.87
N ALA A 445 35.53 30.94 1.29
CA ALA A 445 34.38 30.83 0.40
C ALA A 445 33.32 31.84 0.81
N THR A 446 32.73 32.52 -0.16
CA THR A 446 31.62 33.45 0.06
C THR A 446 30.31 32.77 -0.26
N MET A 447 29.41 32.80 0.72
CA MET A 447 28.03 32.39 0.55
C MET A 447 27.18 33.61 0.25
N GLN A 448 26.35 33.51 -0.78
CA GLN A 448 25.36 34.52 -1.13
C GLN A 448 23.96 33.96 -0.86
N LEU A 449 23.15 34.79 -0.20
CA LEU A 449 21.83 34.43 0.32
C LEU A 449 20.78 35.34 -0.30
N SER A 450 19.81 34.75 -0.98
CA SER A 450 18.67 35.41 -1.59
C SER A 450 17.38 34.87 -0.99
N LEU A 451 17.22 35.06 0.32
CA LEU A 451 16.12 34.53 1.12
C LEU A 451 14.85 35.41 1.00
N PRO A 452 13.65 34.82 1.02
CA PRO A 452 12.39 35.55 0.94
C PRO A 452 12.16 36.40 2.20
N PRO A 453 11.33 37.46 2.12
CA PRO A 453 11.05 38.34 3.26
C PRO A 453 10.48 37.64 4.51
N SER A 454 9.92 36.44 4.35
CA SER A 454 9.44 35.60 5.44
C SER A 454 10.55 35.03 6.33
N VAL A 455 11.82 35.07 5.89
CA VAL A 455 13.00 34.63 6.64
C VAL A 455 13.79 35.86 7.09
N SER A 456 13.46 36.39 8.28
CA SER A 456 14.02 37.67 8.78
C SER A 456 14.88 37.55 10.04
N GLY A 457 14.88 36.39 10.71
CA GLY A 457 15.67 36.14 11.92
C GLY A 457 17.14 35.78 11.66
N ALA A 458 17.91 35.63 12.73
CA ALA A 458 19.30 35.17 12.66
C ALA A 458 19.40 33.74 12.10
N LEU A 459 20.43 33.48 11.29
CA LEU A 459 20.70 32.19 10.68
C LEU A 459 21.85 31.48 11.40
N GLU A 460 21.85 30.17 11.34
CA GLU A 460 22.90 29.27 11.82
C GLU A 460 23.47 28.54 10.62
N ILE A 461 24.78 28.63 10.43
CA ILE A 461 25.49 28.02 9.31
C ILE A 461 26.37 26.93 9.89
N THR A 462 26.21 25.72 9.38
CA THR A 462 26.92 24.52 9.84
C THR A 462 27.62 23.88 8.67
N LEU A 463 28.92 23.59 8.79
CA LEU A 463 29.65 22.76 7.84
C LEU A 463 29.77 21.35 8.40
N VAL A 464 29.46 20.36 7.57
CA VAL A 464 29.48 18.94 7.91
C VAL A 464 30.41 18.22 6.94
N ALA A 465 31.31 17.39 7.47
CA ALA A 465 32.19 16.53 6.67
C ALA A 465 31.41 15.31 6.11
N MET A 466 31.98 14.61 5.12
CA MET A 466 31.36 13.43 4.49
C MET A 466 31.03 12.28 5.46
N ASP A 467 31.69 12.21 6.61
CA ASP A 467 31.45 11.23 7.67
C ASP A 467 30.33 11.66 8.64
N GLY A 468 29.67 12.80 8.40
CA GLY A 468 28.58 13.34 9.21
C GLY A 468 29.04 14.22 10.39
N ARG A 469 30.35 14.41 10.59
CA ARG A 469 30.86 15.24 11.69
C ARG A 469 30.73 16.73 11.38
N VAL A 470 30.18 17.50 12.32
CA VAL A 470 30.17 18.97 12.26
C VAL A 470 31.60 19.49 12.44
N VAL A 471 32.07 20.29 11.49
CA VAL A 471 33.43 20.84 11.47
C VAL A 471 33.51 22.35 11.70
N HIS A 472 32.41 23.07 11.45
CA HIS A 472 32.30 24.50 11.68
C HIS A 472 30.86 24.91 11.97
N GLN A 473 30.67 25.89 12.85
CA GLN A 473 29.37 26.53 13.08
C GLN A 473 29.55 28.04 13.29
N GLU A 474 28.74 28.82 12.60
CA GLU A 474 28.72 30.28 12.71
C GLU A 474 27.28 30.80 12.68
N ARG A 475 27.02 31.91 13.38
CA ARG A 475 25.70 32.55 13.41
C ARG A 475 25.73 33.84 12.60
N LEU A 476 24.81 33.96 11.65
CA LEU A 476 24.66 35.14 10.80
C LEU A 476 23.47 35.99 11.28
N ALA A 477 23.67 37.31 11.38
CA ALA A 477 22.61 38.22 11.80
C ALA A 477 21.45 38.26 10.78
N GLY A 478 20.22 38.44 11.28
CA GLY A 478 19.04 38.51 10.41
C GLY A 478 19.10 39.68 9.42
N GLY A 479 18.70 39.41 8.17
CA GLY A 479 18.78 40.38 7.06
C GLY A 479 20.10 40.40 6.30
N SER A 480 21.09 39.58 6.69
CA SER A 480 22.35 39.46 5.96
C SER A 480 22.16 38.70 4.64
N THR A 481 22.72 39.22 3.55
CA THR A 481 22.64 38.63 2.20
C THR A 481 23.92 37.93 1.76
N SER A 482 24.98 37.97 2.57
CA SER A 482 26.22 37.22 2.32
C SER A 482 27.01 36.97 3.60
N LEU A 483 27.86 35.93 3.57
CA LEU A 483 28.85 35.62 4.59
C LEU A 483 30.10 35.05 3.93
N THR A 484 31.28 35.49 4.38
CA THR A 484 32.56 34.90 3.98
C THR A 484 33.05 33.95 5.07
N LEU A 485 33.15 32.66 4.73
CA LEU A 485 33.69 31.62 5.60
C LEU A 485 35.20 31.52 5.43
N SER A 486 35.93 31.45 6.55
CA SER A 486 37.34 31.07 6.55
C SER A 486 37.48 29.55 6.54
N LEU A 487 38.26 29.03 5.60
CA LEU A 487 38.46 27.58 5.40
C LEU A 487 39.81 27.10 5.95
N ALA A 488 40.63 27.99 6.50
CA ALA A 488 42.01 27.71 6.93
C ALA A 488 42.16 26.59 7.99
N HIS A 489 41.07 26.21 8.65
CA HIS A 489 41.04 25.16 9.67
C HIS A 489 40.50 23.82 9.15
N LEU A 490 40.07 23.77 7.89
CA LEU A 490 39.51 22.57 7.25
C LEU A 490 40.61 21.85 6.47
N SER A 491 40.48 20.53 6.37
CA SER A 491 41.34 19.73 5.50
C SER A 491 40.76 19.71 4.08
N PRO A 492 41.58 19.48 3.04
CA PRO A 492 41.06 19.29 1.69
C PRO A 492 40.01 18.17 1.64
N GLY A 493 38.87 18.42 0.99
CA GLY A 493 37.75 17.50 0.98
C GLY A 493 36.41 18.13 0.60
N ILE A 494 35.37 17.29 0.59
CA ILE A 494 33.99 17.71 0.33
C ILE A 494 33.28 17.94 1.66
N TYR A 495 32.59 19.07 1.75
CA TYR A 495 31.79 19.49 2.90
C TYR A 495 30.39 19.86 2.45
N TYR A 496 29.41 19.63 3.31
CA TYR A 496 28.04 20.11 3.14
C TYR A 496 27.81 21.31 4.03
N VAL A 497 27.38 22.41 3.43
CA VAL A 497 26.98 23.63 4.12
C VAL A 497 25.48 23.56 4.37
N HIS A 498 25.07 23.66 5.63
CA HIS A 498 23.68 23.71 6.06
C HIS A 498 23.37 25.08 6.63
N ILE A 499 22.27 25.69 6.21
CA ILE A 499 21.76 26.95 6.74
C ILE A 499 20.46 26.66 7.45
N ALA A 500 20.36 27.07 8.71
CA ALA A 500 19.20 26.90 9.55
C ALA A 500 18.78 28.22 10.21
N GLN A 501 17.57 28.28 10.76
CA GLN A 501 17.09 29.38 11.59
C GLN A 501 16.27 28.80 12.74
N GLY A 502 16.69 29.03 13.98
CA GLY A 502 16.02 28.49 15.16
C GLY A 502 15.91 26.96 15.14
N GLY A 503 16.95 26.27 14.66
CA GLY A 503 16.98 24.81 14.49
C GLY A 503 16.26 24.26 13.24
N LYS A 504 15.58 25.10 12.45
CA LYS A 504 14.92 24.71 11.18
C LYS A 504 15.88 24.84 10.02
N TRP A 505 16.15 23.76 9.28
CA TRP A 505 16.94 23.83 8.03
C TRP A 505 16.21 24.61 6.94
N LEU A 506 16.92 25.50 6.24
CA LEU A 506 16.37 26.40 5.23
C LEU A 506 16.86 26.03 3.82
N THR A 507 18.17 25.87 3.66
CA THR A 507 18.84 25.55 2.39
C THR A 507 20.28 25.10 2.68
N GLY A 508 20.97 24.63 1.66
CA GLY A 508 22.36 24.22 1.78
C GLY A 508 23.00 23.91 0.42
N GLY A 509 24.27 23.56 0.44
CA GLY A 509 24.97 23.18 -0.77
C GLY A 509 26.33 22.56 -0.50
N LYS A 510 26.96 22.09 -1.58
CA LYS A 510 28.27 21.44 -1.54
C LYS A 510 29.38 22.49 -1.54
N LEU A 511 30.37 22.35 -0.67
CA LEU A 511 31.62 23.10 -0.68
C LEU A 511 32.79 22.12 -0.88
N VAL A 512 33.62 22.36 -1.88
CA VAL A 512 34.86 21.63 -2.10
C VAL A 512 36.01 22.50 -1.61
N VAL A 513 36.77 22.00 -0.62
CA VAL A 513 37.98 22.65 -0.10
C VAL A 513 39.19 21.96 -0.72
N GLU A 514 40.10 22.73 -1.31
CA GLU A 514 41.34 22.25 -1.92
C GLU A 514 42.57 22.45 -1.03
#